data_AF-K0TJE4-F1
#
_entry.id   AF-K0TJE4-F1
#
_cell.length_a   1.000
_cell.length_b   1.000
_cell.length_c   1.000
_cell.angle_alpha   90.00
_cell.angle_beta   90.00
_cell.angle_gamma   90.00
#
_symmetry.space_group_name_H-M   'P 1'
#
loop_
_entity.id
_entity.type
_entity.pdbx_description
1 polymer ?
#
loop_
_entity_poly.entity_id
_entity_poly.type
_entity_poly.pdbx_seq_one_letter_code
_entity_poly.pdbx_strand_id
1 'polypeptide(L)'
;MSGASSFCLRSSPQGSMRTISTRTFETRASTSDEQQHAAAEPNNTRDTRDDDPTRNGSPLGEIDAFASVTFETRDKQQSIEVRKGATLRTSMLKNGMSPHNGRSRLINCRGLGTCGTCAVEIYGKEGSILPKERTAQERIRLNFPPHNLAKQSDNLRLACQVQVHDNVVIRKRTGFWVRIRPT
;
A
#
# COMPACT_ATOMS: atom_id res chain seq x y z
N MET A 1 61.51 -33.59 -18.81
CA MET A 1 61.37 -34.23 -17.47
C MET A 1 59.88 -34.18 -17.15
N SER A 2 59.05 -35.06 -17.72
CA SER A 2 58.72 -36.44 -17.30
C SER A 2 57.96 -36.53 -15.97
N GLY A 3 56.76 -37.15 -16.04
CA GLY A 3 55.99 -37.71 -14.90
C GLY A 3 54.53 -37.26 -14.88
N ALA A 4 53.60 -37.88 -15.63
CA ALA A 4 52.77 -39.06 -15.28
C ALA A 4 51.75 -38.76 -14.14
N SER A 5 50.47 -38.53 -14.44
CA SER A 5 49.39 -39.50 -14.73
C SER A 5 49.02 -40.40 -13.55
N SER A 6 47.80 -40.23 -13.01
CA SER A 6 47.08 -41.33 -12.37
C SER A 6 45.57 -41.13 -12.47
N PHE A 7 44.95 -42.06 -13.18
CA PHE A 7 43.53 -42.20 -13.45
C PHE A 7 43.06 -43.39 -12.60
N CYS A 8 42.04 -43.23 -11.76
CA CYS A 8 41.33 -44.36 -11.17
C CYS A 8 39.82 -44.10 -11.19
N LEU A 9 39.15 -44.82 -12.10
CA LEU A 9 37.72 -45.08 -12.16
C LEU A 9 37.26 -45.97 -11.01
N ARG A 10 35.98 -45.81 -10.61
CA ARG A 10 34.98 -46.83 -10.20
C ARG A 10 34.02 -46.23 -9.16
N SER A 11 32.74 -46.53 -9.09
CA SER A 11 31.77 -47.20 -9.95
C SER A 11 30.40 -47.03 -9.26
N SER A 12 29.34 -46.84 -10.04
CA SER A 12 27.95 -46.88 -9.54
C SER A 12 27.54 -48.28 -9.09
N PRO A 13 26.53 -48.39 -8.21
CA PRO A 13 25.54 -49.44 -8.33
C PRO A 13 24.11 -48.90 -8.41
N GLN A 14 23.32 -49.66 -9.16
CA GLN A 14 21.91 -49.47 -9.49
C GLN A 14 21.01 -50.00 -8.36
N GLY A 15 19.83 -49.41 -8.17
CA GLY A 15 18.71 -49.97 -7.40
C GLY A 15 17.41 -49.35 -7.91
N SER A 16 16.75 -49.98 -8.88
CA SER A 16 15.66 -50.98 -8.76
C SER A 16 14.28 -50.39 -8.43
N MET A 17 13.41 -50.48 -9.44
CA MET A 17 12.00 -50.09 -9.47
C MET A 17 11.13 -50.77 -8.41
N ARG A 18 10.10 -50.05 -7.94
CA ARG A 18 8.77 -50.62 -7.64
C ARG A 18 7.66 -49.64 -8.05
N THR A 19 6.88 -50.04 -9.05
CA THR A 19 5.53 -49.57 -9.37
C THR A 19 4.51 -50.19 -8.41
N ILE A 20 3.21 -49.86 -8.58
CA ILE A 20 1.97 -50.27 -7.86
C ILE A 20 1.45 -49.10 -6.99
N SER A 21 0.22 -48.59 -7.05
CA SER A 21 -1.04 -48.97 -7.71
C SER A 21 -1.89 -47.71 -7.91
N THR A 22 -2.54 -47.56 -9.05
CA THR A 22 -3.70 -46.68 -9.21
C THR A 22 -4.87 -47.20 -8.37
N ARG A 23 -5.52 -46.34 -7.59
CA ARG A 23 -6.87 -46.59 -7.05
C ARG A 23 -7.81 -45.52 -7.58
N THR A 24 -8.59 -45.91 -8.56
CA THR A 24 -9.82 -45.25 -9.00
C THR A 24 -10.93 -45.66 -8.03
N PHE A 25 -11.71 -44.72 -7.52
CA PHE A 25 -13.10 -44.89 -7.01
C PHE A 25 -13.71 -43.49 -7.01
N GLU A 26 -14.39 -43.13 -8.10
CA GLU A 26 -15.84 -43.23 -8.30
C GLU A 26 -16.65 -42.13 -7.62
N THR A 27 -17.26 -41.36 -8.51
CA THR A 27 -18.38 -40.43 -8.41
C THR A 27 -19.50 -40.87 -7.47
N ARG A 28 -20.05 -39.90 -6.74
CA ARG A 28 -21.49 -39.83 -6.44
C ARG A 28 -21.97 -38.38 -6.45
N ALA A 29 -22.80 -38.09 -7.45
CA ALA A 29 -23.75 -37.00 -7.43
C ALA A 29 -25.02 -37.45 -6.71
N SER A 30 -25.65 -36.54 -5.95
CA SER A 30 -27.08 -36.48 -5.60
C SER A 30 -27.27 -35.17 -4.82
N THR A 31 -27.84 -34.13 -5.43
CA THR A 31 -29.28 -33.80 -5.50
C THR A 31 -29.95 -33.65 -4.14
N SER A 32 -30.30 -32.42 -3.77
CA SER A 32 -31.64 -32.07 -3.28
C SER A 32 -31.72 -30.57 -3.02
N ASP A 33 -32.74 -29.99 -3.64
CA ASP A 33 -33.20 -28.61 -3.63
C ASP A 33 -33.57 -28.04 -2.25
N GLU A 34 -33.86 -26.73 -2.30
CA GLU A 34 -34.76 -25.99 -1.42
C GLU A 34 -34.24 -25.62 -0.02
N GLN A 35 -33.90 -24.33 0.15
CA GLN A 35 -34.86 -23.42 0.79
C GLN A 35 -34.38 -21.96 0.76
N GLN A 36 -35.26 -21.13 0.20
CA GLN A 36 -35.27 -19.69 0.32
C GLN A 36 -35.50 -19.31 1.79
N HIS A 37 -34.59 -18.52 2.36
CA HIS A 37 -34.93 -17.65 3.48
C HIS A 37 -34.47 -16.23 3.13
N ALA A 38 -35.42 -15.45 2.64
CA ALA A 38 -35.40 -14.01 2.79
C ALA A 38 -35.58 -13.70 4.28
N ALA A 39 -34.59 -13.06 4.91
CA ALA A 39 -34.80 -12.21 6.08
C ALA A 39 -33.56 -11.37 6.38
N ALA A 40 -33.83 -10.08 6.51
CA ALA A 40 -33.10 -9.07 7.27
C ALA A 40 -31.71 -8.66 6.75
N GLU A 41 -31.72 -7.53 6.04
CA GLU A 41 -30.60 -6.60 6.03
C GLU A 41 -30.18 -6.27 7.48
N PRO A 42 -28.90 -6.41 7.85
CA PRO A 42 -28.39 -5.67 8.98
C PRO A 42 -28.21 -4.21 8.55
N ASN A 43 -29.27 -3.43 8.79
CA ASN A 43 -29.26 -1.98 8.78
C ASN A 43 -28.21 -1.49 9.79
N ASN A 44 -26.97 -1.33 9.31
CA ASN A 44 -25.84 -0.89 10.12
C ASN A 44 -25.46 0.51 9.70
N THR A 45 -26.38 1.44 9.95
CA THR A 45 -26.15 2.88 9.92
C THR A 45 -25.18 3.24 11.05
N ARG A 46 -23.88 3.00 10.83
CA ARG A 46 -22.83 3.56 11.68
C ARG A 46 -22.52 4.96 11.22
N ASP A 47 -23.29 5.88 11.78
CA ASP A 47 -22.78 7.10 12.41
C ASP A 47 -21.73 7.86 11.57
N THR A 48 -22.19 8.41 10.43
CA THR A 48 -21.45 9.44 9.71
C THR A 48 -21.52 10.74 10.51
N ARG A 49 -20.66 10.88 11.52
CA ARG A 49 -20.26 12.20 12.04
C ARG A 49 -19.24 12.82 11.06
N ASP A 50 -19.69 12.98 9.83
CA ASP A 50 -19.11 13.90 8.87
C ASP A 50 -20.16 15.00 8.70
N ASP A 51 -20.26 15.88 9.72
CA ASP A 51 -21.05 17.10 9.63
C ASP A 51 -20.51 17.93 8.45
N ASP A 52 -21.28 17.97 7.38
CA ASP A 52 -21.10 18.82 6.21
C ASP A 52 -21.54 20.26 6.55
N PRO A 53 -20.62 21.25 6.64
CA PRO A 53 -21.01 22.62 6.85
C PRO A 53 -20.86 23.36 5.53
N THR A 54 -21.77 23.17 4.59
CA THR A 54 -21.81 24.06 3.42
C THR A 54 -23.22 24.26 2.86
N ARG A 55 -24.02 25.08 3.55
CA ARG A 55 -25.10 25.82 2.87
C ARG A 55 -24.67 27.28 2.79
N ASN A 56 -24.38 27.72 1.57
CA ASN A 56 -24.11 29.09 1.08
C ASN A 56 -22.63 29.36 0.73
N GLY A 57 -22.25 29.11 -0.53
CA GLY A 57 -21.02 29.59 -1.15
C GLY A 57 -21.16 29.68 -2.66
N SER A 58 -20.71 30.78 -3.25
CA SER A 58 -20.83 31.14 -4.68
C SER A 58 -20.31 30.05 -5.64
N PRO A 59 -20.69 30.06 -6.94
CA PRO A 59 -20.29 29.04 -7.93
C PRO A 59 -18.76 28.90 -8.14
N LEU A 60 -17.98 29.89 -7.70
CA LEU A 60 -16.51 29.88 -7.73
C LEU A 60 -15.89 29.14 -6.54
N GLY A 61 -16.65 28.89 -5.46
CA GLY A 61 -16.17 28.15 -4.29
C GLY A 61 -16.17 26.63 -4.47
N GLU A 62 -16.86 26.11 -5.48
CA GLU A 62 -16.96 24.67 -5.73
C GLU A 62 -15.76 24.13 -6.51
N ILE A 63 -15.19 24.93 -7.44
CA ILE A 63 -13.95 24.56 -8.16
C ILE A 63 -12.71 24.66 -7.25
N ASP A 64 -12.69 25.61 -6.32
CA ASP A 64 -11.61 25.77 -5.35
C ASP A 64 -11.71 24.78 -4.18
N ALA A 65 -12.73 23.93 -4.13
CA ALA A 65 -12.89 22.92 -3.09
C ALA A 65 -11.98 21.70 -3.30
N PHE A 66 -11.42 21.53 -4.50
CA PHE A 66 -10.60 20.38 -4.87
C PHE A 66 -9.15 20.76 -5.13
N ALA A 67 -8.28 19.76 -5.00
CA ALA A 67 -6.87 19.83 -5.30
C ALA A 67 -6.47 18.57 -6.08
N SER A 68 -5.60 18.76 -7.07
CA SER A 68 -5.07 17.69 -7.88
C SER A 68 -3.94 16.97 -7.16
N VAL A 69 -4.07 15.66 -7.00
CA VAL A 69 -3.03 14.78 -6.43
C VAL A 69 -2.49 13.90 -7.54
N THR A 70 -1.24 14.15 -7.94
CA THR A 70 -0.53 13.33 -8.92
C THR A 70 0.35 12.31 -8.22
N PHE A 71 0.09 11.02 -8.41
CA PHE A 71 0.85 9.93 -7.80
C PHE A 71 1.81 9.30 -8.81
N GLU A 72 3.10 9.42 -8.52
CA GLU A 72 4.20 8.90 -9.30
C GLU A 72 4.82 7.68 -8.60
N THR A 73 4.92 6.59 -9.36
CA THR A 73 5.69 5.40 -9.01
C THR A 73 6.78 5.19 -10.06
N ARG A 74 7.60 4.14 -9.91
CA ARG A 74 8.61 3.80 -10.93
C ARG A 74 8.01 3.57 -12.31
N ASP A 75 6.83 2.97 -12.37
CA ASP A 75 6.30 2.36 -13.59
C ASP A 75 5.07 3.10 -14.13
N LYS A 76 4.45 3.96 -13.31
CA LYS A 76 3.21 4.67 -13.67
C LYS A 76 3.06 6.00 -12.94
N GLN A 77 2.30 6.89 -13.58
CA GLN A 77 1.78 8.12 -13.01
C GLN A 77 0.26 8.14 -13.18
N GLN A 78 -0.45 8.60 -12.16
CA GLN A 78 -1.90 8.75 -12.18
C GLN A 78 -2.29 9.99 -11.36
N SER A 79 -3.25 10.77 -11.84
CA SER A 79 -3.75 11.96 -11.15
C SER A 79 -5.22 11.79 -10.77
N ILE A 80 -5.60 12.37 -9.63
CA ILE A 80 -6.97 12.38 -9.11
C ILE A 80 -7.30 13.75 -8.54
N GLU A 81 -8.57 14.11 -8.54
CA GLU A 81 -9.07 15.26 -7.79
C GLU A 81 -9.45 14.84 -6.38
N VAL A 82 -9.02 15.61 -5.38
CA VAL A 82 -9.21 15.33 -3.97
C VAL A 82 -9.76 16.58 -3.29
N ARG A 83 -10.82 16.43 -2.50
CA ARG A 83 -11.36 17.53 -1.71
C ARG A 83 -10.30 18.05 -0.74
N LYS A 84 -10.11 19.36 -0.67
CA LYS A 84 -9.22 19.99 0.29
C LYS A 84 -9.62 19.60 1.73
N GLY A 85 -8.63 19.40 2.59
CA GLY A 85 -8.78 18.85 3.95
C GLY A 85 -8.81 17.32 4.02
N ALA A 86 -8.94 16.61 2.90
CA ALA A 86 -8.99 15.15 2.94
C ALA A 86 -7.61 14.53 3.26
N THR A 87 -7.59 13.47 4.06
CA THR A 87 -6.36 12.72 4.37
C THR A 87 -5.81 12.03 3.14
N LEU A 88 -4.55 12.31 2.82
CA LEU A 88 -3.89 11.83 1.60
C LEU A 88 -3.96 10.30 1.44
N ARG A 89 -3.62 9.52 2.47
CA ARG A 89 -3.72 8.04 2.43
C ARG A 89 -5.12 7.58 2.05
N THR A 90 -6.15 8.18 2.65
CA THR A 90 -7.53 7.75 2.45
C THR A 90 -8.00 8.08 1.05
N SER A 91 -7.74 9.30 0.57
CA SER A 91 -8.10 9.74 -0.78
C SER A 91 -7.41 8.89 -1.86
N MET A 92 -6.12 8.60 -1.69
CA MET A 92 -5.39 7.74 -2.62
C MET A 92 -5.96 6.31 -2.64
N LEU A 93 -6.22 5.71 -1.48
CA LEU A 93 -6.74 4.35 -1.40
C LEU A 93 -8.14 4.21 -2.00
N LYS A 94 -9.02 5.20 -1.79
CA LYS A 94 -10.36 5.25 -2.42
C LYS A 94 -10.29 5.26 -3.95
N ASN A 95 -9.20 5.79 -4.51
CA ASN A 95 -8.97 5.88 -5.96
C ASN A 95 -8.02 4.78 -6.49
N GLY A 96 -7.84 3.68 -5.75
CA GLY A 96 -7.02 2.54 -6.19
C GLY A 96 -5.51 2.82 -6.19
N MET A 97 -5.07 3.95 -5.64
CA MET A 97 -3.66 4.32 -5.51
C MET A 97 -3.17 3.97 -4.11
N SER A 98 -2.32 2.94 -4.01
CA SER A 98 -1.81 2.53 -2.70
C SER A 98 -0.50 3.25 -2.36
N PRO A 99 -0.41 3.96 -1.22
CA PRO A 99 0.88 4.40 -0.69
C PRO A 99 1.66 3.24 -0.05
N HIS A 100 1.15 2.00 -0.10
CA HIS A 100 1.77 0.80 0.46
C HIS A 100 2.31 -0.11 -0.64
N ASN A 101 3.45 -0.73 -0.36
CA ASN A 101 4.16 -1.61 -1.30
C ASN A 101 4.06 -3.08 -0.91
N GLY A 102 3.87 -3.97 -1.89
CA GLY A 102 3.82 -5.41 -1.68
C GLY A 102 2.87 -5.82 -0.55
N ARG A 103 3.33 -6.66 0.37
CA ARG A 103 2.52 -7.17 1.49
C ARG A 103 2.01 -6.08 2.46
N SER A 104 2.66 -4.92 2.53
CA SER A 104 2.20 -3.82 3.41
C SER A 104 0.82 -3.26 3.03
N ARG A 105 0.32 -3.56 1.82
CA ARG A 105 -1.06 -3.28 1.44
C ARG A 105 -2.08 -3.97 2.36
N LEU A 106 -1.73 -5.15 2.87
CA LEU A 106 -2.56 -5.94 3.78
C LEU A 106 -2.17 -5.68 5.25
N ILE A 107 -0.87 -5.65 5.55
CA ILE A 107 -0.34 -5.53 6.91
C ILE A 107 0.12 -4.09 7.25
N ASN A 108 -0.81 -3.13 7.26
CA ASN A 108 -0.53 -1.75 7.67
C ASN A 108 -1.32 -1.33 8.92
N CYS A 109 -0.86 -0.28 9.60
CA CYS A 109 -1.47 0.26 10.83
C CYS A 109 -2.80 1.02 10.61
N ARG A 110 -3.39 0.97 9.42
CA ARG A 110 -4.67 1.60 9.07
C ARG A 110 -4.78 3.11 9.26
N GLY A 111 -3.71 3.80 9.62
CA GLY A 111 -3.67 5.25 9.74
C GLY A 111 -3.07 5.78 11.05
N LEU A 112 -2.70 4.89 11.98
CA LEU A 112 -2.19 5.25 13.31
C LEU A 112 -0.81 5.94 13.30
N GLY A 113 -0.12 6.04 12.15
CA GLY A 113 1.22 6.63 12.09
C GLY A 113 2.33 5.76 12.70
N THR A 114 2.07 4.48 12.99
CA THR A 114 3.01 3.59 13.69
C THR A 114 3.73 2.61 12.78
N CYS A 115 3.13 2.19 11.66
CA CYS A 115 3.82 1.24 10.79
C CYS A 115 4.93 1.95 10.00
N GLY A 116 4.67 3.09 9.35
CA GLY A 116 5.63 3.75 8.44
C GLY A 116 5.60 3.23 6.98
N THR A 117 4.67 2.33 6.62
CA THR A 117 4.57 1.75 5.26
C THR A 117 3.97 2.72 4.25
N CYS A 118 3.22 3.72 4.72
CA CYS A 118 2.62 4.79 3.92
C CYS A 118 3.55 6.00 3.71
N ALA A 119 4.86 5.84 3.96
CA ALA A 119 5.83 6.90 3.71
C ALA A 119 5.86 7.23 2.20
N VAL A 120 5.76 8.52 1.86
CA VAL A 120 5.79 9.07 0.50
C VAL A 120 6.52 10.40 0.51
N GLU A 121 7.12 10.78 -0.62
CA GLU A 121 7.66 12.14 -0.79
C GLU A 121 6.57 13.02 -1.39
N ILE A 122 6.33 14.19 -0.78
CA ILE A 122 5.29 15.13 -1.21
C ILE A 122 5.95 16.40 -1.72
N TYR A 123 5.60 16.81 -2.94
CA TYR A 123 6.07 18.04 -3.58
C TYR A 123 4.87 18.91 -3.89
N GLY A 124 4.94 20.18 -3.52
CA GLY A 124 3.87 21.15 -3.73
C GLY A 124 4.30 22.52 -3.22
N LYS A 125 3.42 23.51 -3.39
CA LYS A 125 3.64 24.85 -2.83
C LYS A 125 3.60 24.82 -1.30
N GLU A 126 4.14 25.87 -0.68
CA GLU A 126 3.95 26.05 0.76
C GLU A 126 2.45 26.11 1.10
N GLY A 127 2.03 25.40 2.15
CA GLY A 127 0.62 25.29 2.52
C GLY A 127 -0.19 24.27 1.70
N SER A 128 0.41 23.59 0.71
CA SER A 128 -0.28 22.54 -0.07
C SER A 128 -0.69 21.32 0.75
N ILE A 129 -0.05 21.12 1.90
CA ILE A 129 -0.40 20.09 2.86
C ILE A 129 -0.45 20.63 4.29
N LEU A 130 -1.32 20.06 5.11
CA LEU A 130 -1.37 20.31 6.54
C LEU A 130 -1.30 18.99 7.34
N PRO A 131 -0.61 18.97 8.50
CA PRO A 131 0.27 20.01 9.01
C PRO A 131 1.53 20.16 8.14
N LYS A 132 2.01 21.41 8.01
CA LYS A 132 3.23 21.73 7.25
C LYS A 132 4.43 20.95 7.78
N GLU A 133 4.63 20.98 9.09
CA GLU A 133 5.68 20.23 9.77
C GLU A 133 5.25 18.80 10.10
N ARG A 134 6.24 17.91 10.25
CA ARG A 134 6.00 16.54 10.72
C ARG A 134 5.42 16.56 12.13
N THR A 135 4.37 15.77 12.37
CA THR A 135 3.84 15.57 13.73
C THR A 135 4.86 14.84 14.62
N ALA A 136 4.67 14.87 15.95
CA ALA A 136 5.52 14.10 16.86
C ALA A 136 5.55 12.60 16.51
N GLN A 137 4.38 12.04 16.18
CA GLN A 137 4.23 10.65 15.75
C GLN A 137 5.02 10.36 14.46
N GLU A 138 4.95 11.25 13.46
CA GLU A 138 5.75 11.12 12.25
C GLU A 138 7.24 11.19 12.54
N ARG A 139 7.69 12.14 13.36
CA ARG A 139 9.11 12.29 13.72
C ARG A 139 9.65 11.04 14.39
N ILE A 140 8.95 10.52 15.39
CA ILE A 140 9.32 9.28 16.08
C ILE A 140 9.39 8.13 15.08
N ARG A 141 8.33 7.95 14.27
CA ARG A 141 8.26 6.78 13.40
C ARG A 141 9.27 6.81 12.27
N LEU A 142 9.46 7.96 11.63
CA LEU A 142 10.41 8.12 10.53
C LEU A 142 11.87 8.19 11.00
N ASN A 143 12.12 8.36 12.30
CA ASN A 143 13.46 8.23 12.88
C ASN A 143 13.75 6.81 13.42
N PHE A 144 12.74 5.95 13.50
CA PHE A 144 12.89 4.57 13.97
C PHE A 144 13.15 3.60 12.81
N PRO A 145 13.99 2.55 13.00
CA PRO A 145 14.26 1.58 11.96
C PRO A 145 13.00 1.00 11.28
N PRO A 146 13.06 0.71 9.97
CA PRO A 146 14.23 0.87 9.09
C PRO A 146 14.35 2.29 8.50
N HIS A 147 13.52 3.25 8.93
CA HIS A 147 13.65 4.65 8.56
C HIS A 147 14.74 5.33 9.39
N ASN A 148 15.28 6.42 8.86
CA ASN A 148 16.20 7.30 9.55
C ASN A 148 16.07 8.68 8.93
N LEU A 149 15.56 9.66 9.68
CA LEU A 149 15.31 11.00 9.14
C LEU A 149 16.57 11.65 8.59
N ALA A 150 17.74 11.42 9.21
CA ALA A 150 19.01 11.98 8.74
C ALA A 150 19.46 11.44 7.37
N LYS A 151 18.83 10.36 6.87
CA LYS A 151 19.13 9.75 5.57
C LYS A 151 17.98 9.87 4.57
N GLN A 152 16.98 10.71 4.86
CA GLN A 152 15.75 10.82 4.07
C GLN A 152 15.53 12.26 3.63
N SER A 153 14.69 12.42 2.60
CA SER A 153 14.28 13.75 2.15
C SER A 153 13.42 14.44 3.20
N ASP A 154 13.53 15.77 3.31
CA ASP A 154 12.61 16.60 4.10
C ASP A 154 11.15 16.50 3.63
N ASN A 155 10.95 16.14 2.36
CA ASN A 155 9.62 15.92 1.78
C ASN A 155 9.01 14.57 2.15
N LEU A 156 9.76 13.68 2.84
CA LEU A 156 9.23 12.38 3.25
C LEU A 156 8.23 12.55 4.41
N ARG A 157 6.97 12.21 4.15
CA ARG A 157 5.86 12.28 5.10
C ARG A 157 5.11 10.96 5.18
N LEU A 158 4.37 10.74 6.26
CA LEU A 158 3.40 9.64 6.33
C LEU A 158 2.09 10.10 5.70
N ALA A 159 1.69 9.51 4.58
CA ALA A 159 0.45 9.90 3.90
C ALA A 159 -0.80 9.81 4.79
N CYS A 160 -0.76 9.03 5.88
CA CYS A 160 -1.86 8.94 6.84
C CYS A 160 -1.92 10.05 7.87
N GLN A 161 -0.93 10.93 7.92
CA GLN A 161 -0.83 12.03 8.89
C GLN A 161 -0.90 13.39 8.22
N VAL A 162 -1.27 13.41 6.94
CA VAL A 162 -1.25 14.60 6.09
C VAL A 162 -2.60 14.78 5.39
N GLN A 163 -3.09 16.01 5.39
CA GLN A 163 -4.25 16.47 4.63
C GLN A 163 -3.79 17.29 3.41
N VAL A 164 -4.51 17.16 2.31
CA VAL A 164 -4.24 17.90 1.06
C VAL A 164 -5.01 19.21 1.07
N HIS A 165 -4.35 20.33 0.77
CA HIS A 165 -4.97 21.66 0.71
C HIS A 165 -4.70 22.42 -0.60
N ASP A 166 -3.75 21.95 -1.40
CA ASP A 166 -3.49 22.44 -2.76
C ASP A 166 -2.88 21.30 -3.59
N ASN A 167 -2.63 21.56 -4.87
CA ASN A 167 -2.08 20.60 -5.82
C ASN A 167 -0.73 20.04 -5.34
N VAL A 168 -0.60 18.72 -5.37
CA VAL A 168 0.60 18.01 -4.92
C VAL A 168 1.01 16.88 -5.87
N VAL A 169 2.31 16.68 -5.98
CA VAL A 169 2.92 15.51 -6.61
C VAL A 169 3.47 14.60 -5.51
N ILE A 170 3.06 13.35 -5.54
CA ILE A 170 3.38 12.33 -4.55
C ILE A 170 4.26 11.28 -5.19
N ARG A 171 5.50 11.15 -4.73
CA ARG A 171 6.41 10.11 -5.22
C ARG A 171 6.48 8.94 -4.24
N LYS A 172 6.19 7.74 -4.74
CA LYS A 172 6.37 6.48 -3.99
C LYS A 172 7.54 5.69 -4.53
N ARG A 173 8.57 5.54 -3.69
CA ARG A 173 9.69 4.64 -3.97
C ARG A 173 9.34 3.18 -3.67
N THR A 174 10.12 2.27 -4.23
CA THR A 174 9.95 0.82 -4.06
C THR A 174 10.45 0.32 -2.70
N GLY A 175 10.15 -0.94 -2.38
CA GLY A 175 10.53 -1.60 -1.13
C GLY A 175 9.47 -1.46 -0.04
N PHE A 176 9.49 -2.38 0.94
CA PHE A 176 8.45 -2.45 1.98
C PHE A 176 8.35 -1.15 2.79
N TRP A 177 9.50 -0.55 3.11
CA TRP A 177 9.61 0.64 3.96
C TRP A 177 10.21 1.86 3.25
N VAL A 178 10.07 2.00 1.92
CA VAL A 178 10.74 3.07 1.12
C VAL A 178 12.26 3.04 1.34
N ARG A 179 12.99 2.35 0.47
CA ARG A 179 14.45 2.23 0.65
C ARG A 179 15.15 3.59 0.54
N ILE A 180 16.14 3.79 1.42
CA ILE A 180 17.18 4.81 1.31
C ILE A 180 17.98 4.50 0.03
N ARG A 181 18.21 5.49 -0.85
CA ARG A 181 19.30 5.36 -1.83
C ARG A 181 20.60 5.68 -1.08
N PRO A 182 21.67 4.88 -1.22
CA PRO A 182 23.01 5.40 -0.99
C PRO A 182 23.18 6.57 -1.96
N THR A 183 23.48 7.75 -1.42
CA THR A 183 23.97 8.89 -2.19
C THR A 183 25.32 8.57 -2.79
#